data_AF-A0AAE1N268-F1
#
_entry.id   AF-A0AAE1N268-F1
#
_cell.length_a   1.000
_cell.length_b   1.000
_cell.length_c   1.000
_cell.angle_alpha   90.00
_cell.angle_beta   90.00
_cell.angle_gamma   90.00
#
_symmetry.space_group_name_H-M   'P 1'
#
loop_
_entity.id
_entity.type
_entity.pdbx_description
1 polymer ?
#
loop_
_entity_poly.entity_id
_entity_poly.type
_entity_poly.pdbx_seq_one_letter_code
_entity_poly.pdbx_strand_id
1 'polypeptide(L)'
;MTGTSSSLILQTLRLKNPKLVLLENCSNIRDLNIIHAHMIRTLAFFDVFVASRLIAFCIDATIGTSLLDYAVRVFSQIQNSNLFIYNALIRGCSSSENPENSFHYYIQSQRAGILPDNLTFPFLVKSCAQLESAAMATQAHGQIIKHGFENDVYVQNSLVHVYSTVGDIKAASCIFHRIHRFDVIAWTSMIAGLNKCGDVEYARELFDRMPQKSLVTWSTMIGGYAGNNRFEEAVALFQVLQEEGVVANEVVMVSVISSCAHLGALETGVKAHEYVIRNNLTMNVILGTSIVDMYGKCGNIEKAIQVFEQLPEKDTLCWTALIAGLAMQGYGQKALQYFSEMVKAGFKPRDITFTAVLAACSHRGLVERGLEIFQSMKRVYCMEPRLEHYGCMVDLLGRAGKLEEAEKFVLEMPVKPNAAVWGALLGGCRIHKNVELAERVGKILIQLQPEHSGYYVLLSNIYARTNKWENASIVRRMMKDRGVRKPPGFSLIEMDGKIHEFTVGDKSHPEIEQIERTWEDILQKIRLAGYVGSTGDALFDIDEEEKEDALHRHSEKLAIAYGILKTQARIPIRIVKNLRVCEDCHTATKLISKVFKVDLIVRDRNRFHHFKEGLCSCMDYW
;
A
#
# COMPACT_ATOMS: atom_id res chain seq x y z
N MET A 1 7.00 -49.62 -4.70
CA MET A 1 6.85 -50.74 -3.73
C MET A 1 7.80 -50.53 -2.54
N THR A 2 7.54 -49.52 -1.70
CA THR A 2 8.43 -49.14 -0.57
C THR A 2 7.66 -48.88 0.74
N GLY A 3 6.38 -49.28 0.82
CA GLY A 3 5.49 -48.98 1.95
C GLY A 3 5.52 -49.99 3.11
N THR A 4 6.15 -51.15 2.97
CA THR A 4 6.05 -52.23 3.96
C THR A 4 7.20 -52.28 4.97
N SER A 5 8.39 -51.78 4.63
CA SER A 5 9.57 -51.86 5.51
C SER A 5 9.54 -50.85 6.67
N SER A 6 8.95 -49.66 6.48
CA SER A 6 8.80 -48.63 7.54
C SER A 6 7.81 -49.06 8.63
N SER A 7 6.70 -49.69 8.22
CA SER A 7 5.66 -50.21 9.12
C SER A 7 6.21 -51.30 10.04
N LEU A 8 7.04 -52.20 9.52
CA LEU A 8 7.61 -53.30 10.29
C LEU A 8 8.64 -52.81 11.33
N ILE A 9 9.48 -51.82 10.98
CA ILE A 9 10.46 -51.21 11.89
C ILE A 9 9.75 -50.47 13.03
N LEU A 10 8.70 -49.70 12.72
CA LEU A 10 7.85 -49.03 13.72
C LEU A 10 7.11 -50.04 14.61
N GLN A 11 6.57 -51.13 14.06
CA GLN A 11 5.97 -52.21 14.87
C GLN A 11 6.99 -52.92 15.76
N THR A 12 8.20 -53.15 15.27
CA THR A 12 9.28 -53.81 16.03
C THR A 12 9.81 -52.89 17.15
N LEU A 13 9.86 -51.57 16.90
CA LEU A 13 10.18 -50.55 17.91
C LEU A 13 9.05 -50.38 18.94
N ARG A 14 7.78 -50.48 18.54
CA ARG A 14 6.61 -50.52 19.43
C ARG A 14 6.65 -51.71 20.40
N LEU A 15 7.08 -52.88 19.92
CA LEU A 15 7.25 -54.08 20.75
C LEU A 15 8.43 -53.98 21.74
N LYS A 16 9.50 -53.25 21.38
CA LYS A 16 10.66 -53.03 22.26
C LYS A 16 10.44 -51.93 23.31
N ASN A 17 9.60 -50.94 23.02
CA ASN A 17 9.35 -49.79 23.90
C ASN A 17 7.85 -49.43 23.97
N PRO A 18 7.00 -50.26 24.60
CA PRO A 18 5.55 -50.03 24.71
C PRO A 18 5.18 -48.69 25.39
N LYS A 19 6.13 -48.06 26.09
CA LYS A 19 5.99 -46.76 26.77
C LYS A 19 5.91 -45.56 25.80
N LEU A 20 6.32 -45.70 24.53
CA LEU A 20 6.19 -44.64 23.53
C LEU A 20 4.72 -44.39 23.13
N VAL A 21 3.85 -45.41 23.28
CA VAL A 21 2.40 -45.31 23.07
C VAL A 21 1.74 -44.36 24.08
N LEU A 22 2.35 -44.16 25.26
CA LEU A 22 1.86 -43.20 26.25
C LEU A 22 2.08 -41.75 25.80
N LEU A 23 3.17 -41.46 25.08
CA LEU A 23 3.42 -40.14 24.49
C LEU A 23 2.44 -39.85 23.36
N GLU A 24 2.13 -40.85 22.51
CA GLU A 24 1.17 -40.70 21.40
C GLU A 24 -0.26 -40.36 21.89
N ASN A 25 -0.62 -40.78 23.10
CA ASN A 25 -1.93 -40.52 23.72
C ASN A 25 -1.92 -39.33 24.69
N CYS A 26 -0.80 -38.62 24.81
CA CYS A 26 -0.64 -37.49 25.73
C CYS A 26 -1.31 -36.22 25.17
N SER A 27 -2.29 -35.67 25.88
CA SER A 27 -3.09 -34.52 25.43
C SER A 27 -2.83 -33.23 26.22
N ASN A 28 -2.12 -33.29 27.34
CA ASN A 28 -1.87 -32.14 28.21
C ASN A 28 -0.54 -32.25 28.96
N ILE A 29 -0.06 -31.14 29.51
CA ILE A 29 1.25 -31.05 30.18
C ILE A 29 1.33 -31.88 31.47
N ARG A 30 0.19 -32.14 32.13
CA ARG A 30 0.14 -32.92 33.36
C ARG A 30 0.45 -34.39 33.08
N ASP A 31 -0.16 -34.94 32.03
CA ASP A 31 0.12 -36.30 31.57
C ASP A 31 1.56 -36.45 31.12
N LEU A 32 2.11 -35.44 30.41
CA LEU A 32 3.51 -35.41 30.01
C LEU A 32 4.46 -35.49 31.22
N ASN A 33 4.18 -34.72 32.28
CA ASN A 33 4.98 -34.76 33.51
C ASN A 33 4.92 -36.12 34.21
N ILE A 34 3.75 -36.77 34.22
CA ILE A 34 3.59 -38.12 34.79
C ILE A 34 4.38 -39.14 33.95
N ILE A 35 4.28 -39.07 32.63
CA ILE A 35 5.01 -39.94 31.70
C ILE A 35 6.52 -39.75 31.88
N HIS A 36 6.99 -38.51 31.94
CA HIS A 36 8.41 -38.20 32.14
C HIS A 36 8.92 -38.68 33.51
N ALA A 37 8.19 -38.44 34.61
CA ALA A 37 8.54 -38.96 35.93
C ALA A 37 8.59 -40.50 35.96
N HIS A 38 7.66 -41.15 35.26
CA HIS A 38 7.65 -42.60 35.11
C HIS A 38 8.84 -43.11 34.27
N MET A 39 9.23 -42.39 33.22
CA MET A 39 10.42 -42.70 32.41
C MET A 39 11.70 -42.61 33.23
N ILE A 40 11.82 -41.61 34.11
CA ILE A 40 12.95 -41.48 35.06
C ILE A 40 12.95 -42.66 36.04
N ARG A 41 11.81 -42.94 36.70
CA ARG A 41 11.69 -44.01 37.70
C ARG A 41 11.99 -45.39 37.13
N THR A 42 11.64 -45.61 35.86
CA THR A 42 11.87 -46.89 35.17
C THR A 42 13.20 -46.97 34.41
N LEU A 43 14.07 -45.96 34.58
CA LEU A 43 15.37 -45.81 33.90
C LEU A 43 15.28 -45.76 32.36
N ALA A 44 14.08 -45.75 31.78
CA ALA A 44 13.86 -45.66 30.34
C ALA A 44 14.31 -44.32 29.77
N PHE A 45 14.37 -43.28 30.61
CA PHE A 45 14.90 -41.96 30.23
C PHE A 45 16.37 -41.99 29.79
N PHE A 46 17.17 -42.93 30.32
CA PHE A 46 18.58 -43.04 29.97
C PHE A 46 18.83 -43.74 28.62
N ASP A 47 17.78 -44.29 28.01
CA ASP A 47 17.81 -44.73 26.63
C ASP A 47 17.71 -43.51 25.70
N VAL A 48 18.76 -43.27 24.94
CA VAL A 48 18.90 -42.11 24.02
C VAL A 48 17.74 -42.05 23.02
N PHE A 49 17.22 -43.19 22.55
CA PHE A 49 16.10 -43.23 21.60
C PHE A 49 14.78 -42.83 22.26
N VAL A 50 14.55 -43.23 23.51
CA VAL A 50 13.33 -42.85 24.25
C VAL A 50 13.38 -41.36 24.62
N ALA A 51 14.52 -40.87 25.10
CA ALA A 51 14.72 -39.47 25.42
C ALA A 51 14.59 -38.57 24.18
N SER A 52 15.09 -39.02 23.03
CA SER A 52 14.98 -38.26 21.78
C SER A 52 13.53 -38.10 21.29
N ARG A 53 12.69 -39.11 21.51
CA ARG A 53 11.25 -39.05 21.19
C ARG A 53 10.48 -38.14 22.13
N LEU A 54 10.83 -38.12 23.42
CA LEU A 54 10.25 -37.17 24.39
C LEU A 54 10.56 -35.72 23.98
N ILE A 55 11.80 -35.41 23.61
CA ILE A 55 12.21 -34.07 23.17
C ILE A 55 11.46 -33.67 21.88
N ALA A 56 11.40 -34.55 20.88
CA ALA A 56 10.68 -34.26 19.64
C ALA A 56 9.18 -34.00 19.90
N PHE A 57 8.55 -34.81 20.76
CA PHE A 57 7.15 -34.64 21.16
C PHE A 57 6.89 -33.26 21.82
N CYS A 58 7.79 -32.80 22.69
CA CYS A 58 7.68 -31.47 23.30
C CYS A 58 7.76 -30.31 22.28
N ILE A 59 8.41 -30.54 21.14
CA ILE A 59 8.66 -29.52 20.12
C ILE A 59 7.59 -29.54 19.01
N ASP A 60 7.06 -30.72 18.66
CA ASP A 60 6.10 -30.90 17.56
C ASP A 60 4.66 -30.40 17.86
N ALA A 61 4.47 -29.63 18.94
CA ALA A 61 3.24 -28.88 19.27
C ALA A 61 1.94 -29.71 19.32
N THR A 62 2.01 -31.03 19.55
CA THR A 62 0.85 -31.92 19.68
C THR A 62 -0.07 -31.56 20.86
N ILE A 63 0.40 -30.75 21.81
CA ILE A 63 -0.37 -30.24 22.97
C ILE A 63 -0.87 -28.79 22.74
N GLY A 64 -0.73 -28.23 21.53
CA GLY A 64 -1.21 -26.88 21.18
C GLY A 64 -0.29 -25.73 21.60
N THR A 65 0.82 -26.02 22.30
CA THR A 65 1.90 -25.06 22.61
C THR A 65 3.27 -25.74 22.49
N SER A 66 4.28 -25.00 22.00
CA SER A 66 5.67 -25.48 21.95
C SER A 66 6.27 -25.46 23.36
N LEU A 67 6.71 -26.62 23.86
CA LEU A 67 7.31 -26.77 25.19
C LEU A 67 8.84 -26.73 25.10
N LEU A 68 9.39 -25.75 24.36
CA LEU A 68 10.82 -25.65 24.09
C LEU A 68 11.65 -25.58 25.38
N ASP A 69 11.27 -24.74 26.35
CA ASP A 69 11.98 -24.63 27.64
C ASP A 69 11.95 -25.93 28.46
N TYR A 70 10.90 -26.71 28.31
CA TYR A 70 10.81 -28.03 28.92
C TYR A 70 11.76 -29.01 28.22
N ALA A 71 11.74 -29.04 26.88
CA ALA A 71 12.62 -29.87 26.08
C ALA A 71 14.11 -29.58 26.35
N VAL A 72 14.48 -28.31 26.52
CA VAL A 72 15.85 -27.89 26.89
C VAL A 72 16.24 -28.39 28.29
N ARG A 73 15.33 -28.34 29.26
CA ARG A 73 15.55 -28.90 30.61
C ARG A 73 15.66 -30.42 30.63
N VAL A 74 14.96 -31.10 29.73
CA VAL A 74 15.08 -32.55 29.55
C VAL A 74 16.43 -32.87 28.89
N PHE A 75 16.81 -32.10 27.87
CA PHE A 75 18.08 -32.26 27.16
C PHE A 75 19.30 -32.14 28.07
N SER A 76 19.32 -31.20 29.02
CA SER A 76 20.44 -31.01 29.95
C SER A 76 20.71 -32.22 30.86
N GLN A 77 19.78 -33.18 30.94
CA GLN A 77 19.91 -34.40 31.73
C GLN A 77 20.42 -35.61 30.91
N ILE A 78 20.60 -35.45 29.59
CA ILE A 78 21.03 -36.52 28.68
C ILE A 78 22.55 -36.46 28.49
N GLN A 79 23.25 -37.54 28.87
CA GLN A 79 24.72 -37.63 28.74
C GLN A 79 25.20 -37.97 27.32
N ASN A 80 24.45 -38.81 26.59
CA ASN A 80 24.81 -39.28 25.24
C ASN A 80 23.81 -38.78 24.21
N SER A 81 23.99 -37.54 23.74
CA SER A 81 23.10 -36.94 22.75
C SER A 81 23.43 -37.42 21.33
N ASN A 82 22.42 -37.51 20.47
CA ASN A 82 22.57 -37.88 19.05
C ASN A 82 22.05 -36.76 18.13
N LEU A 83 22.30 -36.89 16.83
CA LEU A 83 21.88 -35.90 15.83
C LEU A 83 20.38 -35.61 15.84
N PHE A 84 19.55 -36.62 16.11
CA PHE A 84 18.09 -36.44 16.16
C PHE A 84 17.65 -35.46 17.25
N ILE A 85 18.26 -35.53 18.45
CA ILE A 85 17.97 -34.60 19.55
C ILE A 85 18.37 -33.18 19.17
N TYR A 86 19.58 -33.01 18.61
CA TYR A 86 20.06 -31.69 18.17
C TYR A 86 19.18 -31.12 17.06
N ASN A 87 18.83 -31.90 16.03
CA ASN A 87 17.93 -31.47 14.96
C ASN A 87 16.54 -31.07 15.49
N ALA A 88 16.02 -31.79 16.49
CA ALA A 88 14.76 -31.42 17.14
C ALA A 88 14.86 -30.05 17.84
N LEU A 89 15.92 -29.81 18.62
CA LEU A 89 16.16 -28.53 19.29
C LEU A 89 16.40 -27.38 18.31
N ILE A 90 17.22 -27.59 17.27
CA ILE A 90 17.49 -26.60 16.21
C ILE A 90 16.18 -26.18 15.54
N ARG A 91 15.34 -27.16 15.17
CA ARG A 91 14.01 -26.94 14.60
C ARG A 91 13.10 -26.17 15.54
N GLY A 92 13.03 -26.56 16.82
CA GLY A 92 12.24 -25.85 17.84
C GLY A 92 12.67 -24.40 18.03
N CYS A 93 13.97 -24.15 18.11
CA CYS A 93 14.53 -22.81 18.22
C CYS A 93 14.27 -21.96 16.96
N SER A 94 14.36 -22.53 15.76
CA SER A 94 14.14 -21.82 14.48
C SER A 94 12.74 -21.26 14.27
N SER A 95 11.81 -21.55 15.18
CA SER A 95 10.44 -21.03 15.17
C SER A 95 10.08 -20.34 16.49
N SER A 96 11.07 -20.11 17.35
CA SER A 96 10.92 -19.47 18.67
C SER A 96 11.22 -17.97 18.60
N GLU A 97 10.96 -17.25 19.68
CA GLU A 97 11.32 -15.83 19.82
C GLU A 97 12.85 -15.58 19.79
N ASN A 98 13.65 -16.61 20.09
CA ASN A 98 15.11 -16.54 20.17
C ASN A 98 15.75 -17.53 19.16
N PRO A 99 15.63 -17.29 17.84
CA PRO A 99 16.11 -18.20 16.80
C PRO A 99 17.64 -18.38 16.79
N GLU A 100 18.41 -17.47 17.38
CA GLU A 100 19.85 -17.58 17.55
C GLU A 100 20.29 -18.82 18.34
N ASN A 101 19.42 -19.34 19.21
CA ASN A 101 19.69 -20.57 19.97
C ASN A 101 19.84 -21.80 19.07
N SER A 102 19.30 -21.78 17.85
CA SER A 102 19.52 -22.85 16.87
C SER A 102 21.00 -23.00 16.52
N PHE A 103 21.76 -21.91 16.42
CA PHE A 103 23.21 -21.94 16.16
C PHE A 103 23.99 -22.44 17.38
N HIS A 104 23.53 -22.11 18.59
CA HIS A 104 24.13 -22.63 19.83
C HIS A 104 24.11 -24.17 19.84
N TYR A 105 22.95 -24.78 19.58
CA TYR A 105 22.82 -26.23 19.55
C TYR A 105 23.56 -26.88 18.38
N TYR A 106 23.64 -26.23 17.22
CA TYR A 106 24.48 -26.68 16.11
C TYR A 106 25.97 -26.70 16.50
N ILE A 107 26.49 -25.61 17.06
CA ILE A 107 27.90 -25.53 17.50
C ILE A 107 28.18 -26.58 18.57
N GLN A 108 27.25 -26.79 19.51
CA GLN A 108 27.37 -27.82 20.53
C GLN A 108 27.43 -29.23 19.92
N SER A 109 26.61 -29.53 18.90
CA SER A 109 26.65 -30.83 18.21
C SER A 109 27.98 -31.04 17.48
N GLN A 110 28.52 -30.00 16.82
CA GLN A 110 29.82 -30.08 16.14
C GLN A 110 30.97 -30.30 17.13
N ARG A 111 30.94 -29.64 18.31
CA ARG A 111 31.92 -29.86 19.38
C ARG A 111 31.86 -31.27 19.97
N ALA A 112 30.69 -31.90 19.94
CA ALA A 112 30.50 -33.29 20.35
C ALA A 112 30.90 -34.31 19.24
N GLY A 113 31.40 -33.85 18.08
CA GLY A 113 31.81 -34.71 16.97
C GLY A 113 30.65 -35.28 16.15
N ILE A 114 29.44 -34.71 16.28
CA ILE A 114 28.24 -35.18 15.59
C ILE A 114 28.11 -34.43 14.25
N LEU A 115 28.22 -35.17 13.14
CA LEU A 115 28.08 -34.62 11.80
C LEU A 115 26.64 -34.20 11.50
N PRO A 116 26.42 -33.04 10.86
CA PRO A 116 25.08 -32.59 10.46
C PRO A 116 24.57 -33.38 9.25
N ASP A 117 23.26 -33.37 9.06
CA ASP A 117 22.59 -33.96 7.90
C ASP A 117 21.81 -32.90 7.10
N ASN A 118 21.13 -33.33 6.05
CA ASN A 118 20.29 -32.47 5.21
C ASN A 118 19.05 -31.92 5.95
N LEU A 119 18.73 -32.41 7.16
CA LEU A 119 17.66 -31.89 8.00
C LEU A 119 18.16 -30.81 8.97
N THR A 120 19.46 -30.75 9.27
CA THR A 120 20.05 -29.71 10.14
C THR A 120 19.98 -28.33 9.50
N PHE A 121 20.45 -28.21 8.26
CA PHE A 121 20.68 -26.91 7.61
C PHE A 121 19.43 -26.08 7.28
N PRO A 122 18.31 -26.66 6.79
CA PRO A 122 17.09 -25.90 6.51
C PRO A 122 16.60 -25.08 7.69
N PHE A 123 16.68 -25.61 8.92
CA PHE A 123 16.25 -24.90 10.13
C PHE A 123 17.25 -23.84 10.59
N LEU A 124 18.56 -24.05 10.40
CA LEU A 124 19.56 -22.98 10.64
C LEU A 124 19.35 -21.81 9.67
N VAL A 125 19.10 -22.13 8.40
CA VAL A 125 18.81 -21.13 7.37
C VAL A 125 17.48 -20.41 7.65
N LYS A 126 16.46 -21.12 8.14
CA LYS A 126 15.21 -20.51 8.62
C LYS A 126 15.46 -19.51 9.75
N SER A 127 16.30 -19.85 10.73
CA SER A 127 16.70 -18.91 11.79
C SER A 127 17.41 -17.67 11.23
N CYS A 128 18.27 -17.82 10.21
CA CYS A 128 18.87 -16.67 9.52
C CYS A 128 17.82 -15.76 8.86
N ALA A 129 16.78 -16.34 8.26
CA ALA A 129 15.70 -15.59 7.64
C ALA A 129 14.89 -14.78 8.67
N GLN A 130 14.59 -15.38 9.83
CA GLN A 130 13.90 -14.69 10.93
C GLN A 130 14.74 -13.57 11.54
N LEU A 131 16.06 -13.75 11.62
CA LEU A 131 16.98 -12.72 12.09
C LEU A 131 17.29 -11.65 11.03
N GLU A 132 16.82 -11.84 9.79
CA GLU A 132 17.13 -11.02 8.61
C GLU A 132 18.64 -10.70 8.46
N SER A 133 19.51 -11.64 8.87
CA SER A 133 20.96 -11.42 8.94
C SER A 133 21.70 -12.04 7.75
N ALA A 134 22.12 -11.21 6.80
CA ALA A 134 22.90 -11.62 5.63
C ALA A 134 24.24 -12.28 6.00
N ALA A 135 24.89 -11.81 7.07
CA ALA A 135 26.14 -12.38 7.57
C ALA A 135 25.94 -13.83 8.07
N MET A 136 24.88 -14.07 8.85
CA MET A 136 24.55 -15.40 9.34
C MET A 136 24.13 -16.33 8.19
N ALA A 137 23.34 -15.83 7.23
CA ALA A 137 22.96 -16.59 6.04
C ALA A 137 24.19 -17.06 5.24
N THR A 138 25.17 -16.18 5.06
CA THR A 138 26.42 -16.50 4.35
C THR A 138 27.27 -17.54 5.10
N GLN A 139 27.38 -17.42 6.43
CA GLN A 139 28.09 -18.41 7.24
C GLN A 139 27.41 -19.79 7.20
N ALA A 140 26.08 -19.82 7.31
CA ALA A 140 25.31 -21.06 7.20
C ALA A 140 25.48 -21.71 5.81
N HIS A 141 25.44 -20.92 4.74
CA HIS A 141 25.72 -21.40 3.38
C HIS A 141 27.15 -21.95 3.22
N GLY A 142 28.15 -21.31 3.83
CA GLY A 142 29.51 -21.85 3.87
C GLY A 142 29.60 -23.21 4.58
N GLN A 143 28.86 -23.42 5.68
CA GLN A 143 28.79 -24.72 6.36
C GLN A 143 28.09 -25.77 5.48
N ILE A 144 27.02 -25.40 4.79
CA ILE A 144 26.32 -26.29 3.85
C ILE A 144 27.29 -26.84 2.80
N ILE A 145 28.08 -25.98 2.16
CA ILE A 145 29.07 -26.37 1.15
C ILE A 145 30.16 -27.25 1.79
N LYS A 146 30.68 -26.85 2.96
CA LYS A 146 31.72 -27.61 3.67
C LYS A 146 31.29 -29.06 3.95
N HIS A 147 30.01 -29.28 4.25
CA HIS A 147 29.46 -30.59 4.56
C HIS A 147 28.86 -31.33 3.35
N GLY A 148 28.92 -30.75 2.14
CA GLY A 148 28.51 -31.41 0.89
C GLY A 148 27.01 -31.42 0.62
N PHE A 149 26.24 -30.48 1.21
CA PHE A 149 24.79 -30.41 1.08
C PHE A 149 24.31 -29.32 0.10
N GLU A 150 25.20 -28.70 -0.68
CA GLU A 150 24.89 -27.60 -1.59
C GLU A 150 24.00 -28.00 -2.78
N ASN A 151 23.90 -29.30 -3.06
CA ASN A 151 23.04 -29.86 -4.11
C ASN A 151 21.78 -30.57 -3.56
N ASP A 152 21.55 -30.54 -2.24
CA ASP A 152 20.31 -31.05 -1.65
C ASP A 152 19.16 -30.07 -1.92
N VAL A 153 18.04 -30.59 -2.45
CA VAL A 153 16.91 -29.76 -2.91
C VAL A 153 16.25 -28.99 -1.76
N TYR A 154 16.12 -29.60 -0.57
CA TYR A 154 15.50 -28.94 0.59
C TYR A 154 16.40 -27.83 1.14
N VAL A 155 17.72 -28.04 1.10
CA VAL A 155 18.71 -27.04 1.47
C VAL A 155 18.73 -25.90 0.45
N GLN A 156 18.74 -26.18 -0.85
CA GLN A 156 18.67 -25.17 -1.91
C GLN A 156 17.40 -24.33 -1.82
N ASN A 157 16.23 -24.93 -1.61
CA ASN A 157 14.97 -24.20 -1.42
C ASN A 157 15.04 -23.25 -0.22
N SER A 158 15.62 -23.72 0.89
CA SER A 158 15.81 -22.92 2.10
C SER A 158 16.79 -21.76 1.86
N LEU A 159 17.86 -22.00 1.08
CA LEU A 159 18.83 -20.98 0.70
C LEU A 159 18.23 -19.91 -0.22
N VAL A 160 17.43 -20.29 -1.22
CA VAL A 160 16.69 -19.32 -2.05
C VAL A 160 15.81 -18.45 -1.15
N HIS A 161 15.06 -19.06 -0.23
CA HIS A 161 14.20 -18.34 0.69
C HIS A 161 14.96 -17.31 1.56
N VAL A 162 16.06 -17.70 2.21
CA VAL A 162 16.82 -16.76 3.06
C VAL A 162 17.42 -15.63 2.24
N TYR A 163 18.03 -15.93 1.08
CA TYR A 163 18.69 -14.92 0.27
C TYR A 163 17.68 -13.93 -0.34
N SER A 164 16.50 -14.42 -0.74
CA SER A 164 15.38 -13.55 -1.12
C SER A 164 14.88 -12.68 0.03
N THR A 165 14.85 -13.21 1.26
CA THR A 165 14.36 -12.47 2.45
C THR A 165 15.32 -11.36 2.87
N VAL A 166 16.63 -11.66 2.93
CA VAL A 166 17.69 -10.70 3.30
C VAL A 166 18.05 -9.72 2.17
N GLY A 167 17.50 -9.91 0.97
CA GLY A 167 17.65 -8.99 -0.16
C GLY A 167 18.86 -9.24 -1.08
N ASP A 168 19.59 -10.34 -0.90
CA ASP A 168 20.65 -10.75 -1.84
C ASP A 168 20.06 -11.59 -2.98
N ILE A 169 19.37 -10.89 -3.87
CA ILE A 169 18.68 -11.51 -5.02
C ILE A 169 19.66 -12.14 -6.00
N LYS A 170 20.92 -11.69 -6.06
CA LYS A 170 21.93 -12.29 -6.93
C LYS A 170 22.30 -13.69 -6.44
N ALA A 171 22.56 -13.84 -5.14
CA ALA A 171 22.81 -15.14 -4.53
C ALA A 171 21.58 -16.06 -4.68
N ALA A 172 20.38 -15.56 -4.40
CA ALA A 172 19.13 -16.31 -4.56
C ALA A 172 18.96 -16.81 -6.01
N SER A 173 19.18 -15.92 -7.00
CA SER A 173 19.08 -16.24 -8.43
C SER A 173 20.08 -17.32 -8.84
N CYS A 174 21.33 -17.21 -8.40
CA CYS A 174 22.37 -18.18 -8.73
C CYS A 174 22.01 -19.59 -8.23
N ILE A 175 21.48 -19.68 -7.01
CA ILE A 175 21.05 -20.96 -6.42
C ILE A 175 19.80 -21.47 -7.11
N PHE A 176 18.82 -20.59 -7.37
CA PHE A 176 17.57 -20.93 -8.02
C PHE A 176 17.76 -21.59 -9.40
N HIS A 177 18.68 -21.06 -10.23
CA HIS A 177 18.97 -21.64 -11.55
C HIS A 177 19.69 -23.00 -11.50
N ARG A 178 20.25 -23.38 -10.35
CA ARG A 178 20.91 -24.67 -10.13
C ARG A 178 19.95 -25.75 -9.62
N ILE A 179 18.71 -25.39 -9.26
CA ILE A 179 17.70 -26.36 -8.79
C ILE A 179 17.21 -27.20 -9.98
N HIS A 180 17.48 -28.51 -9.94
CA HIS A 180 17.08 -29.44 -11.01
C HIS A 180 15.63 -29.92 -10.89
N ARG A 181 15.03 -29.81 -9.69
CA ARG A 181 13.64 -30.18 -9.43
C ARG A 181 12.94 -29.06 -8.70
N PHE A 182 12.20 -28.26 -9.45
CA PHE A 182 11.57 -27.07 -8.92
C PHE A 182 10.41 -27.41 -7.98
N ASP A 183 10.46 -26.84 -6.79
CA ASP A 183 9.35 -26.74 -5.85
C ASP A 183 8.64 -25.39 -6.03
N VAL A 184 7.31 -25.38 -5.96
CA VAL A 184 6.48 -24.16 -5.97
C VAL A 184 6.94 -23.17 -4.90
N ILE A 185 7.46 -23.66 -3.77
CA ILE A 185 7.99 -22.83 -2.68
C ILE A 185 9.21 -22.01 -3.13
N ALA A 186 10.13 -22.63 -3.89
CA ALA A 186 11.35 -21.96 -4.36
C ALA A 186 11.02 -20.86 -5.37
N TRP A 187 10.13 -21.14 -6.33
CA TRP A 187 9.63 -20.14 -7.28
C TRP A 187 8.93 -18.98 -6.56
N THR A 188 8.01 -19.29 -5.64
CA THR A 188 7.26 -18.27 -4.91
C THR A 188 8.18 -17.40 -4.06
N SER A 189 9.20 -18.00 -3.42
CA SER A 189 10.20 -17.24 -2.65
C SER A 189 11.05 -16.33 -3.53
N MET A 190 11.45 -16.81 -4.71
CA MET A 190 12.22 -16.02 -5.68
C MET A 190 11.40 -14.83 -6.20
N ILE A 191 10.14 -15.05 -6.58
CA ILE A 191 9.21 -14.01 -7.02
C ILE A 191 8.97 -12.98 -5.89
N ALA A 192 8.76 -13.42 -4.65
CA ALA A 192 8.60 -12.52 -3.51
C ALA A 192 9.83 -11.65 -3.28
N GLY A 193 11.04 -12.22 -3.37
CA GLY A 193 12.30 -11.49 -3.27
C GLY A 193 12.46 -10.44 -4.37
N LEU A 194 12.17 -10.81 -5.63
CA LEU A 194 12.24 -9.90 -6.77
C LEU A 194 11.26 -8.72 -6.62
N ASN A 195 10.02 -9.01 -6.20
CA ASN A 195 9.02 -7.99 -5.90
C ASN A 195 9.49 -7.04 -4.78
N LYS A 196 10.14 -7.55 -3.72
CA LYS A 196 10.69 -6.74 -2.62
C LYS A 196 11.83 -5.81 -3.09
N CYS A 197 12.60 -6.23 -4.09
CA CYS A 197 13.70 -5.45 -4.67
C CYS A 197 13.27 -4.54 -5.83
N GLY A 198 12.00 -4.56 -6.21
CA GLY A 198 11.44 -3.73 -7.28
C GLY A 198 11.65 -4.26 -8.71
N ASP A 199 12.27 -5.44 -8.88
CA ASP A 199 12.45 -6.10 -10.18
C ASP A 199 11.21 -6.94 -10.52
N VAL A 200 10.10 -6.23 -10.72
CA VAL A 200 8.77 -6.83 -10.91
C VAL A 200 8.64 -7.49 -12.28
N GLU A 201 9.35 -6.98 -13.28
CA GLU A 201 9.42 -7.55 -14.62
C GLU A 201 9.97 -8.97 -14.57
N TYR A 202 11.12 -9.17 -13.93
CA TYR A 202 11.70 -10.50 -13.82
C TYR A 202 10.86 -11.41 -12.91
N ALA A 203 10.26 -10.86 -11.85
CA ALA A 203 9.29 -11.58 -11.03
C ALA A 203 8.12 -12.11 -11.88
N ARG A 204 7.63 -11.30 -12.83
CA ARG A 204 6.55 -11.70 -13.73
C ARG A 204 6.99 -12.78 -14.71
N GLU A 205 8.17 -12.65 -15.31
CA GLU A 205 8.71 -13.67 -16.20
C GLU A 205 8.84 -15.03 -15.50
N LEU A 206 9.32 -15.03 -14.26
CA LEU A 206 9.40 -16.25 -13.46
C LEU A 206 8.00 -16.80 -13.16
N PHE A 207 7.07 -15.95 -12.75
CA PHE A 207 5.68 -16.34 -12.53
C PHE A 207 5.07 -17.05 -13.76
N ASP A 208 5.22 -16.47 -14.96
CA ASP A 208 4.67 -17.06 -16.18
C ASP A 208 5.26 -18.42 -16.49
N ARG A 209 6.58 -18.57 -16.31
CA ARG A 209 7.31 -19.82 -16.54
C ARG A 209 7.01 -20.92 -15.52
N MET A 210 6.32 -20.61 -14.41
CA MET A 210 5.98 -21.63 -13.41
C MET A 210 5.05 -22.71 -13.99
N PRO A 211 5.46 -24.00 -13.93
CA PRO A 211 4.64 -25.11 -14.43
C PRO A 211 3.32 -25.28 -13.69
N GLN A 212 3.31 -24.99 -12.39
CA GLN A 212 2.13 -25.03 -11.53
C GLN A 212 2.12 -23.79 -10.64
N LYS A 213 0.98 -23.11 -10.61
CA LYS A 213 0.77 -21.89 -9.82
C LYS A 213 -0.22 -22.21 -8.70
N SER A 214 0.15 -21.90 -7.46
CA SER A 214 -0.75 -22.00 -6.31
C SER A 214 -1.40 -20.65 -6.02
N LEU A 215 -2.49 -20.62 -5.25
CA LEU A 215 -3.09 -19.36 -4.78
C LEU A 215 -2.07 -18.47 -4.05
N VAL A 216 -1.11 -19.07 -3.33
CA VAL A 216 -0.03 -18.32 -2.68
C VAL A 216 0.82 -17.59 -3.72
N THR A 217 1.20 -18.27 -4.79
CA THR A 217 1.98 -17.69 -5.89
C THR A 217 1.24 -16.54 -6.58
N TRP A 218 -0.06 -16.73 -6.86
CA TRP A 218 -0.93 -15.67 -7.38
C TRP A 218 -0.98 -14.46 -6.45
N SER A 219 -1.19 -14.70 -5.15
CA SER A 219 -1.20 -13.66 -4.13
C SER A 219 0.12 -12.92 -4.04
N THR A 220 1.27 -13.63 -4.16
CA THR A 220 2.60 -13.01 -4.18
C THR A 220 2.78 -12.08 -5.37
N MET A 221 2.32 -12.48 -6.56
CA MET A 221 2.48 -11.67 -7.76
C MET A 221 1.53 -10.46 -7.77
N ILE A 222 0.24 -10.65 -7.45
CA ILE A 222 -0.76 -9.56 -7.38
C ILE A 222 -0.37 -8.55 -6.28
N GLY A 223 0.02 -9.04 -5.10
CA GLY A 223 0.52 -8.19 -4.02
C GLY A 223 1.83 -7.48 -4.38
N GLY A 224 2.70 -8.15 -5.13
CA GLY A 224 3.95 -7.59 -5.65
C GLY A 224 3.73 -6.43 -6.62
N TYR A 225 2.76 -6.56 -7.53
CA TYR A 225 2.35 -5.46 -8.40
C TYR A 225 1.80 -4.27 -7.60
N ALA A 226 0.87 -4.52 -6.67
CA ALA A 226 0.29 -3.48 -5.84
C ALA A 226 1.36 -2.76 -4.98
N GLY A 227 2.29 -3.50 -4.38
CA GLY A 227 3.38 -2.95 -3.56
C GLY A 227 4.41 -2.13 -4.34
N ASN A 228 4.50 -2.32 -5.66
CA ASN A 228 5.39 -1.58 -6.55
C ASN A 228 4.66 -0.53 -7.39
N ASN A 229 3.46 -0.09 -6.97
CA ASN A 229 2.63 0.91 -7.65
C ASN A 229 2.18 0.54 -9.07
N ARG A 230 2.16 -0.75 -9.41
CA ARG A 230 1.69 -1.30 -10.70
C ARG A 230 0.25 -1.78 -10.57
N PHE A 231 -0.63 -0.82 -10.27
CA PHE A 231 -2.00 -1.12 -9.86
C PHE A 231 -2.86 -1.69 -11.01
N GLU A 232 -2.60 -1.26 -12.26
CA GLU A 232 -3.32 -1.77 -13.43
C GLU A 232 -3.01 -3.24 -13.66
N GLU A 233 -1.73 -3.62 -13.58
CA GLU A 233 -1.27 -5.00 -13.73
C GLU A 233 -1.78 -5.90 -12.59
N ALA A 234 -1.88 -5.38 -11.37
CA ALA A 234 -2.47 -6.11 -10.25
C ALA A 234 -3.94 -6.49 -10.51
N VAL A 235 -4.72 -5.52 -11.01
CA VAL A 235 -6.14 -5.73 -11.35
C VAL A 235 -6.29 -6.65 -12.56
N ALA A 236 -5.47 -6.48 -13.60
CA ALA A 236 -5.47 -7.34 -14.78
C ALA A 236 -5.12 -8.79 -14.42
N LEU A 237 -4.11 -9.01 -13.56
CA LEU A 237 -3.73 -10.35 -13.13
C LEU A 237 -4.82 -11.04 -12.31
N PHE A 238 -5.64 -10.28 -11.56
CA PHE A 238 -6.81 -10.81 -10.89
C PHE A 238 -7.91 -11.29 -11.86
N GLN A 239 -8.04 -10.68 -13.04
CA GLN A 239 -8.95 -11.17 -14.07
C GLN A 239 -8.46 -12.52 -14.61
N VAL A 240 -7.17 -12.63 -14.93
CA VAL A 240 -6.56 -13.91 -15.37
C VAL A 240 -6.71 -15.00 -14.30
N LEU A 241 -6.53 -14.66 -13.02
CA LEU A 241 -6.74 -15.59 -11.90
C LEU A 241 -8.15 -16.19 -11.90
N GLN A 242 -9.17 -15.37 -12.19
CA GLN A 242 -10.57 -15.82 -12.27
C GLN A 242 -10.83 -16.67 -13.51
N GLU A 243 -10.23 -16.33 -14.65
CA GLU A 243 -10.33 -17.09 -15.91
C GLU A 243 -9.73 -18.50 -15.77
N GLU A 244 -8.65 -18.63 -14.99
CA GLU A 244 -8.03 -19.91 -14.61
C GLU A 244 -8.83 -20.70 -13.55
N GLY A 245 -9.99 -20.18 -13.11
CA GLY A 245 -10.87 -20.84 -12.16
C GLY A 245 -10.33 -20.90 -10.72
N VAL A 246 -9.32 -20.09 -10.40
CA VAL A 246 -8.75 -20.03 -9.04
C VAL A 246 -9.59 -19.07 -8.19
N VAL A 247 -10.03 -19.51 -7.01
CA VAL A 247 -10.78 -18.64 -6.10
C VAL A 247 -9.81 -17.80 -5.27
N ALA A 248 -9.86 -16.48 -5.46
CA ALA A 248 -9.10 -15.53 -4.65
C ALA A 248 -9.52 -15.56 -3.17
N ASN A 249 -8.54 -15.40 -2.27
CA ASN A 249 -8.75 -15.22 -0.84
C ASN A 249 -8.73 -13.73 -0.44
N GLU A 250 -8.91 -13.46 0.84
CA GLU A 250 -8.93 -12.11 1.43
C GLU A 250 -7.64 -11.33 1.11
N VAL A 251 -6.48 -11.99 1.10
CA VAL A 251 -5.18 -11.35 0.83
C VAL A 251 -5.11 -10.81 -0.60
N VAL A 252 -5.50 -11.64 -1.58
CA VAL A 252 -5.60 -11.20 -2.99
C VAL A 252 -6.58 -10.04 -3.11
N MET A 253 -7.75 -10.14 -2.48
CA MET A 253 -8.78 -9.11 -2.59
C MET A 253 -8.36 -7.78 -1.96
N VAL A 254 -7.62 -7.77 -0.85
CA VAL A 254 -7.03 -6.54 -0.29
C VAL A 254 -6.12 -5.86 -1.31
N SER A 255 -5.24 -6.61 -1.98
CA SER A 255 -4.34 -6.04 -3.00
C SER A 255 -5.11 -5.49 -4.20
N VAL A 256 -6.14 -6.19 -4.68
CA VAL A 256 -6.96 -5.75 -5.81
C VAL A 256 -7.78 -4.51 -5.47
N ILE A 257 -8.45 -4.51 -4.31
CA ILE A 257 -9.29 -3.40 -3.85
C ILE A 257 -8.45 -2.15 -3.58
N SER A 258 -7.29 -2.32 -2.95
CA SER A 258 -6.33 -1.22 -2.77
C SER A 258 -5.84 -0.67 -4.11
N SER A 259 -5.55 -1.54 -5.08
CA SER A 259 -5.18 -1.11 -6.45
C SER A 259 -6.30 -0.30 -7.10
N CYS A 260 -7.55 -0.72 -6.98
CA CYS A 260 -8.71 0.06 -7.44
C CYS A 260 -8.79 1.44 -6.76
N ALA A 261 -8.53 1.51 -5.45
CA ALA A 261 -8.50 2.76 -4.69
C ALA A 261 -7.45 3.75 -5.22
N HIS A 262 -6.27 3.25 -5.56
CA HIS A 262 -5.17 4.04 -6.12
C HIS A 262 -5.47 4.53 -7.53
N LEU A 263 -6.05 3.68 -8.38
CA LEU A 263 -6.48 4.03 -9.74
C LEU A 263 -7.71 4.95 -9.75
N GLY A 264 -8.51 4.96 -8.68
CA GLY A 264 -9.83 5.60 -8.69
C GLY A 264 -10.85 4.85 -9.55
N ALA A 265 -10.63 3.56 -9.83
CA ALA A 265 -11.45 2.71 -10.70
C ALA A 265 -12.67 2.17 -9.93
N LEU A 266 -13.74 2.97 -9.87
CA LEU A 266 -14.91 2.65 -9.06
C LEU A 266 -15.66 1.41 -9.57
N GLU A 267 -15.85 1.29 -10.88
CA GLU A 267 -16.64 0.18 -11.44
C GLU A 267 -15.95 -1.16 -11.14
N THR A 268 -14.64 -1.21 -11.36
CA THR A 268 -13.81 -2.37 -11.05
C THR A 268 -13.77 -2.65 -9.55
N GLY A 269 -13.67 -1.61 -8.72
CA GLY A 269 -13.74 -1.73 -7.26
C GLY A 269 -15.08 -2.28 -6.74
N VAL A 270 -16.19 -1.89 -7.36
CA VAL A 270 -17.53 -2.44 -7.07
C VAL A 270 -17.58 -3.92 -7.42
N LYS A 271 -17.13 -4.31 -8.62
CA LYS A 271 -17.08 -5.73 -9.04
C LYS A 271 -16.21 -6.57 -8.10
N ALA A 272 -15.07 -6.03 -7.64
CA ALA A 272 -14.21 -6.69 -6.66
C ALA A 272 -14.91 -6.84 -5.30
N HIS A 273 -15.64 -5.83 -4.82
CA HIS A 273 -16.41 -5.93 -3.58
C HIS A 273 -17.58 -6.93 -3.71
N GLU A 274 -18.28 -6.95 -4.84
CA GLU A 274 -19.31 -7.97 -5.12
C GLU A 274 -18.71 -9.39 -5.15
N TYR A 275 -17.50 -9.56 -5.68
CA TYR A 275 -16.79 -10.82 -5.65
C TYR A 275 -16.54 -11.29 -4.21
N VAL A 276 -16.11 -10.39 -3.31
CA VAL A 276 -15.92 -10.69 -1.88
C VAL A 276 -17.20 -11.26 -1.27
N ILE A 277 -18.35 -10.61 -1.52
CA ILE A 277 -19.65 -11.03 -1.00
C ILE A 277 -20.08 -12.37 -1.62
N ARG A 278 -20.00 -12.50 -2.95
CA ARG A 278 -20.45 -13.68 -3.70
C ARG A 278 -19.71 -14.95 -3.30
N ASN A 279 -18.41 -14.82 -3.01
CA ASN A 279 -17.57 -15.94 -2.61
C ASN A 279 -17.52 -16.16 -1.08
N ASN A 280 -18.37 -15.47 -0.31
CA ASN A 280 -18.43 -15.54 1.15
C ASN A 280 -17.05 -15.38 1.82
N LEU A 281 -16.22 -14.48 1.30
CA LEU A 281 -14.92 -14.18 1.92
C LEU A 281 -15.15 -13.48 3.25
N THR A 282 -14.27 -13.76 4.22
CA THR A 282 -14.44 -13.23 5.57
C THR A 282 -14.16 -11.73 5.56
N MET A 283 -15.16 -10.92 5.91
CA MET A 283 -15.02 -9.46 6.04
C MET A 283 -14.27 -9.11 7.34
N ASN A 284 -12.97 -9.39 7.38
CA ASN A 284 -12.10 -8.99 8.47
C ASN A 284 -11.80 -7.47 8.41
N VAL A 285 -11.23 -6.93 9.49
CA VAL A 285 -10.96 -5.49 9.60
C VAL A 285 -10.03 -4.95 8.49
N ILE A 286 -9.10 -5.78 7.99
CA ILE A 286 -8.15 -5.40 6.94
C ILE A 286 -8.87 -5.22 5.61
N LEU A 287 -9.64 -6.24 5.20
CA LEU A 287 -10.44 -6.22 3.97
C LEU A 287 -11.51 -5.13 4.04
N GLY A 288 -12.22 -5.02 5.15
CA GLY A 288 -13.21 -3.97 5.40
C GLY A 288 -12.63 -2.56 5.27
N THR A 289 -11.47 -2.32 5.89
CA THR A 289 -10.76 -1.03 5.77
C THR A 289 -10.35 -0.74 4.33
N SER A 290 -9.87 -1.74 3.59
CA SER A 290 -9.51 -1.56 2.17
C SER A 290 -10.70 -1.18 1.30
N ILE A 291 -11.89 -1.74 1.56
CA ILE A 291 -13.12 -1.42 0.83
C ILE A 291 -13.61 0.00 1.16
N VAL A 292 -13.56 0.40 2.43
CA VAL A 292 -13.89 1.76 2.87
C VAL A 292 -12.94 2.78 2.20
N ASP A 293 -11.64 2.52 2.22
CA ASP A 293 -10.63 3.36 1.56
C ASP A 293 -10.87 3.43 0.04
N MET A 294 -11.19 2.30 -0.60
CA MET A 294 -11.50 2.25 -2.03
C MET A 294 -12.69 3.12 -2.39
N TYR A 295 -13.83 2.95 -1.72
CA TYR A 295 -15.00 3.79 -2.01
C TYR A 295 -14.75 5.27 -1.71
N GLY A 296 -14.03 5.56 -0.62
CA GLY A 296 -13.61 6.92 -0.25
C GLY A 296 -12.71 7.57 -1.31
N LYS A 297 -11.73 6.84 -1.86
CA LYS A 297 -10.82 7.33 -2.91
C LYS A 297 -11.41 7.28 -4.32
N CYS A 298 -12.51 6.57 -4.53
CA CYS A 298 -13.19 6.45 -5.83
C CYS A 298 -14.44 7.36 -5.96
N GLY A 299 -14.72 8.22 -4.98
CA GLY A 299 -15.80 9.21 -5.13
C GLY A 299 -17.18 8.75 -4.65
N ASN A 300 -17.31 7.58 -4.00
CA ASN A 300 -18.59 7.07 -3.52
C ASN A 300 -18.59 6.99 -1.99
N ILE A 301 -18.66 8.15 -1.33
CA ILE A 301 -18.51 8.24 0.11
C ILE A 301 -19.70 7.64 0.86
N GLU A 302 -20.89 7.68 0.26
CA GLU A 302 -22.11 7.08 0.81
C GLU A 302 -21.93 5.58 0.97
N LYS A 303 -21.36 4.90 -0.04
CA LYS A 303 -21.07 3.47 0.04
C LYS A 303 -19.94 3.18 1.03
N ALA A 304 -18.94 4.05 1.13
CA ALA A 304 -17.88 3.93 2.14
C ALA A 304 -18.47 3.97 3.57
N ILE A 305 -19.38 4.91 3.85
CA ILE A 305 -20.10 5.00 5.14
C ILE A 305 -20.92 3.74 5.38
N GLN A 306 -21.69 3.28 4.39
CA GLN A 306 -22.52 2.08 4.51
C GLN A 306 -21.67 0.86 4.88
N VAL A 307 -20.56 0.62 4.17
CA VAL A 307 -19.67 -0.50 4.46
C VAL A 307 -19.09 -0.35 5.85
N PHE A 308 -18.57 0.84 6.18
CA PHE A 308 -18.01 1.13 7.49
C PHE A 308 -18.99 0.78 8.61
N GLU A 309 -20.23 1.28 8.56
CA GLU A 309 -21.26 1.01 9.57
C GLU A 309 -21.53 -0.48 9.75
N GLN A 310 -21.56 -1.23 8.65
CA GLN A 310 -21.81 -2.68 8.63
C GLN A 310 -20.63 -3.55 9.10
N LEU A 311 -19.43 -2.99 9.27
CA LEU A 311 -18.28 -3.78 9.71
C LEU A 311 -18.47 -4.30 11.15
N PRO A 312 -18.27 -5.62 11.39
CA PRO A 312 -18.46 -6.24 12.70
C PRO A 312 -17.44 -5.71 13.72
N GLU A 313 -16.21 -5.51 13.27
CA GLU A 313 -15.12 -4.94 14.04
C GLU A 313 -14.52 -3.75 13.30
N LYS A 314 -14.20 -2.69 14.05
CA LYS A 314 -13.60 -1.47 13.54
C LYS A 314 -12.33 -1.21 14.34
N ASP A 315 -11.23 -0.95 13.66
CA ASP A 315 -10.00 -0.50 14.28
C ASP A 315 -9.71 0.97 13.96
N THR A 316 -8.64 1.51 14.55
CA THR A 316 -8.18 2.87 14.31
C THR A 316 -7.93 3.18 12.83
N LEU A 317 -7.47 2.20 12.04
CA LEU A 317 -7.19 2.39 10.61
C LEU A 317 -8.49 2.54 9.81
N CYS A 318 -9.50 1.75 10.12
CA CYS A 318 -10.83 1.83 9.52
C CYS A 318 -11.47 3.21 9.70
N TRP A 319 -11.48 3.73 10.95
CA TRP A 319 -11.95 5.09 11.24
C TRP A 319 -11.17 6.15 10.47
N THR A 320 -9.84 6.00 10.42
CA THR A 320 -8.97 6.94 9.71
C THR A 320 -9.23 6.94 8.21
N ALA A 321 -9.44 5.77 7.60
CA ALA A 321 -9.76 5.63 6.18
C ALA A 321 -11.08 6.36 5.84
N LEU A 322 -12.12 6.21 6.67
CA LEU A 322 -13.38 6.92 6.47
C LEU A 322 -13.21 8.44 6.62
N ILE A 323 -12.52 8.90 7.66
CA ILE A 323 -12.27 10.33 7.91
C ILE A 323 -11.47 10.95 6.76
N ALA A 324 -10.43 10.26 6.28
CA ALA A 324 -9.63 10.68 5.13
C ALA A 324 -10.47 10.74 3.85
N GLY A 325 -11.31 9.73 3.60
CA GLY A 325 -12.29 9.75 2.53
C GLY A 325 -13.19 10.98 2.60
N LEU A 326 -13.83 11.23 3.74
CA LEU A 326 -14.70 12.40 3.94
C LEU A 326 -13.96 13.74 3.70
N ALA A 327 -12.71 13.85 4.17
CA ALA A 327 -11.85 15.02 3.97
C ALA A 327 -11.53 15.26 2.48
N MET A 328 -11.17 14.20 1.75
CA MET A 328 -10.91 14.24 0.30
C MET A 328 -12.16 14.59 -0.50
N GLN A 329 -13.35 14.27 0.00
CA GLN A 329 -14.62 14.52 -0.67
C GLN A 329 -15.23 15.90 -0.38
N GLY A 330 -14.56 16.71 0.47
CA GLY A 330 -15.02 18.03 0.86
C GLY A 330 -16.07 18.03 1.98
N TYR A 331 -16.37 16.88 2.60
CA TYR A 331 -17.31 16.76 3.72
C TYR A 331 -16.63 17.00 5.07
N GLY A 332 -15.89 18.11 5.20
CA GLY A 332 -15.04 18.36 6.38
C GLY A 332 -15.79 18.36 7.73
N GLN A 333 -17.04 18.83 7.76
CA GLN A 333 -17.85 18.79 8.98
C GLN A 333 -18.20 17.34 9.40
N LYS A 334 -18.55 16.48 8.44
CA LYS A 334 -18.77 15.05 8.70
C LYS A 334 -17.48 14.38 9.14
N ALA A 335 -16.34 14.72 8.52
CA ALA A 335 -15.03 14.20 8.94
C ALA A 335 -14.74 14.51 10.42
N LEU A 336 -15.04 15.74 10.87
CA LEU A 336 -14.92 16.16 12.28
C LEU A 336 -15.91 15.43 13.21
N GLN A 337 -17.12 15.15 12.72
CA GLN A 337 -18.10 14.36 13.46
C GLN A 337 -17.59 12.94 13.69
N TYR A 338 -17.18 12.23 12.64
CA TYR A 338 -16.63 10.86 12.75
C TYR A 338 -15.34 10.83 13.58
N PHE A 339 -14.50 11.86 13.53
CA PHE A 339 -13.35 11.99 14.43
C PHE A 339 -13.79 12.07 15.91
N SER A 340 -14.85 12.84 16.19
CA SER A 340 -15.38 12.93 17.55
C SER A 340 -16.00 11.61 18.02
N GLU A 341 -16.69 10.89 17.13
CA GLU A 341 -17.26 9.57 17.40
C GLU A 341 -16.17 8.52 17.64
N MET A 342 -15.09 8.53 16.84
CA MET A 342 -13.91 7.68 17.02
C MET A 342 -13.32 7.83 18.43
N VAL A 343 -13.12 9.08 18.88
CA VAL A 343 -12.59 9.38 20.22
C VAL A 343 -13.56 8.93 21.32
N LYS A 344 -14.87 9.18 21.16
CA LYS A 344 -15.91 8.73 22.10
C LYS A 344 -15.98 7.21 22.21
N ALA A 345 -15.74 6.50 21.12
CA ALA A 345 -15.68 5.04 21.09
C ALA A 345 -14.38 4.47 21.67
N GLY A 346 -13.48 5.30 22.21
CA GLY A 346 -12.25 4.88 22.88
C GLY A 346 -11.07 4.61 21.96
N PHE A 347 -11.19 4.88 20.66
CA PHE A 347 -10.09 4.71 19.72
C PHE A 347 -9.14 5.91 19.79
N LYS A 348 -7.85 5.64 20.03
CA LYS A 348 -6.81 6.67 20.03
C LYS A 348 -6.47 7.07 18.59
N PRO A 349 -6.62 8.35 18.19
CA PRO A 349 -6.19 8.84 16.89
C PRO A 349 -4.68 8.68 16.69
N ARG A 350 -4.27 8.43 15.45
CA ARG A 350 -2.86 8.36 15.03
C ARG A 350 -2.48 9.62 14.25
N ASP A 351 -1.19 9.75 13.91
CA ASP A 351 -0.67 10.81 13.05
C ASP A 351 -1.44 10.96 11.72
N ILE A 352 -1.70 9.86 11.04
CA ILE A 352 -2.49 9.87 9.79
C ILE A 352 -3.92 10.35 10.01
N THR A 353 -4.52 10.10 11.18
CA THR A 353 -5.86 10.58 11.54
C THR A 353 -5.87 12.11 11.65
N PHE A 354 -4.87 12.69 12.33
CA PHE A 354 -4.75 14.14 12.44
C PHE A 354 -4.48 14.80 11.10
N THR A 355 -3.64 14.21 10.26
CA THR A 355 -3.43 14.69 8.89
C THR A 355 -4.77 14.77 8.12
N ALA A 356 -5.59 13.72 8.18
CA ALA A 356 -6.91 13.69 7.53
C ALA A 356 -7.86 14.78 8.06
N VAL A 357 -7.92 14.96 9.38
CA VAL A 357 -8.80 15.96 10.01
C VAL A 357 -8.34 17.39 9.75
N LEU A 358 -7.03 17.66 9.78
CA LEU A 358 -6.48 18.97 9.45
C LEU A 358 -6.69 19.31 7.97
N ALA A 359 -6.57 18.33 7.07
CA ALA A 359 -6.91 18.49 5.67
C ALA A 359 -8.40 18.83 5.48
N ALA A 360 -9.30 18.15 6.22
CA ALA A 360 -10.73 18.49 6.24
C ALA A 360 -10.98 19.94 6.69
N CYS A 361 -10.28 20.40 7.73
CA CYS A 361 -10.34 21.80 8.17
C CYS A 361 -9.82 22.75 7.08
N SER A 362 -8.68 22.45 6.47
CA SER A 362 -8.08 23.24 5.38
C SER A 362 -9.05 23.41 4.20
N HIS A 363 -9.65 22.31 3.75
CA HIS A 363 -10.57 22.32 2.61
C HIS A 363 -11.88 23.07 2.88
N ARG A 364 -12.22 23.33 4.15
CA ARG A 364 -13.43 24.05 4.57
C ARG A 364 -13.16 25.40 5.21
N GLY A 365 -11.90 25.83 5.29
CA GLY A 365 -11.51 27.09 5.93
C GLY A 365 -11.82 27.14 7.44
N LEU A 366 -11.88 25.99 8.11
CA LEU A 366 -12.17 25.92 9.56
C LEU A 366 -10.91 26.22 10.38
N VAL A 367 -10.42 27.46 10.31
CA VAL A 367 -9.12 27.88 10.88
C VAL A 367 -9.04 27.62 12.39
N GLU A 368 -10.04 28.08 13.14
CA GLU A 368 -10.08 27.94 14.61
C GLU A 368 -10.06 26.46 15.03
N ARG A 369 -10.92 25.64 14.42
CA ARG A 369 -10.96 24.20 14.69
C ARG A 369 -9.67 23.49 14.29
N GLY A 370 -9.05 23.87 13.17
CA GLY A 370 -7.75 23.34 12.76
C GLY A 370 -6.65 23.63 13.77
N LEU A 371 -6.59 24.87 14.29
CA LEU A 371 -5.64 25.27 15.34
C LEU A 371 -5.87 24.50 16.65
N GLU A 372 -7.12 24.38 17.10
CA GLU A 372 -7.49 23.60 18.29
C GLU A 372 -7.02 22.13 18.17
N ILE A 373 -7.31 21.52 17.02
CA ILE A 373 -6.97 20.11 16.75
C ILE A 373 -5.45 19.93 16.70
N PHE A 374 -4.73 20.82 16.02
CA PHE A 374 -3.27 20.79 15.98
C PHE A 374 -2.64 20.92 17.37
N GLN A 375 -3.15 21.82 18.22
CA GLN A 375 -2.68 21.95 19.61
C GLN A 375 -3.02 20.72 20.45
N SER A 376 -4.18 20.11 20.23
CA SER A 376 -4.61 18.91 20.96
C SER A 376 -3.67 17.71 20.73
N MET A 377 -3.03 17.62 19.56
CA MET A 377 -2.04 16.57 19.26
C MET A 377 -0.96 16.49 20.33
N LYS A 378 -0.37 17.64 20.68
CA LYS A 378 0.67 17.72 21.72
C LYS A 378 0.07 17.62 23.12
N ARG A 379 -0.96 18.42 23.41
CA ARG A 379 -1.48 18.59 24.79
C ARG A 379 -2.27 17.39 25.31
N VAL A 380 -3.05 16.75 24.45
CA VAL A 380 -3.98 15.68 24.84
C VAL A 380 -3.43 14.31 24.47
N TYR A 381 -2.86 14.18 23.27
CA TYR A 381 -2.42 12.87 22.76
C TYR A 381 -0.93 12.61 22.91
N CYS A 382 -0.15 13.60 23.38
CA CYS A 382 1.31 13.56 23.50
C CYS A 382 2.00 13.12 22.21
N MET A 383 1.48 13.57 21.07
CA MET A 383 2.03 13.27 19.75
C MET A 383 2.70 14.50 19.16
N GLU A 384 3.96 14.35 18.76
CA GLU A 384 4.68 15.39 18.05
C GLU A 384 4.20 15.49 16.58
N PRO A 385 3.84 16.70 16.11
CA PRO A 385 3.46 16.93 14.72
C PRO A 385 4.60 16.62 13.76
N ARG A 386 4.27 15.90 12.70
CA ARG A 386 5.14 15.63 11.53
C ARG A 386 4.93 16.66 10.41
N LEU A 387 5.79 16.62 9.39
CA LEU A 387 5.78 17.56 8.25
C LEU A 387 4.41 17.66 7.56
N GLU A 388 3.67 16.56 7.48
CA GLU A 388 2.34 16.49 6.87
C GLU A 388 1.33 17.37 7.62
N HIS A 389 1.40 17.39 8.96
CA HIS A 389 0.54 18.21 9.80
C HIS A 389 0.85 19.70 9.64
N TYR A 390 2.14 20.05 9.62
CA TYR A 390 2.58 21.42 9.35
C TYR A 390 2.12 21.87 7.96
N GLY A 391 2.24 21.00 6.95
CA GLY A 391 1.76 21.26 5.60
C GLY A 391 0.26 21.56 5.56
N CYS A 392 -0.56 20.78 6.29
CA CYS A 392 -2.01 21.02 6.38
C CYS A 392 -2.34 22.34 7.07
N MET A 393 -1.61 22.71 8.13
CA MET A 393 -1.81 23.99 8.84
C MET A 393 -1.44 25.19 7.98
N VAL A 394 -0.35 25.09 7.22
CA VAL A 394 0.09 26.15 6.31
C VAL A 394 -0.88 26.28 5.13
N ASP A 395 -1.40 25.17 4.60
CA ASP A 395 -2.45 25.20 3.58
C ASP A 395 -3.73 25.85 4.13
N LEU A 396 -4.13 25.52 5.37
CA LEU A 396 -5.30 26.11 6.03
C LEU A 396 -5.16 27.63 6.22
N LEU A 397 -4.05 28.10 6.80
CA LEU A 397 -3.79 29.52 7.00
C LEU A 397 -3.64 30.27 5.67
N GLY A 398 -2.93 29.65 4.71
CA GLY A 398 -2.70 30.19 3.39
C GLY A 398 -4.00 30.38 2.60
N ARG A 399 -4.90 29.39 2.61
CA ARG A 399 -6.24 29.51 2.00
C ARG A 399 -7.10 30.57 2.68
N ALA A 400 -7.00 30.71 3.99
CA ALA A 400 -7.73 31.71 4.76
C ALA A 400 -7.22 33.16 4.57
N GLY A 401 -6.12 33.37 3.83
CA GLY A 401 -5.54 34.70 3.60
C GLY A 401 -4.62 35.19 4.72
N LYS A 402 -4.39 34.36 5.74
CA LYS A 402 -3.49 34.65 6.86
C LYS A 402 -2.04 34.36 6.50
N LEU A 403 -1.56 34.97 5.41
CA LEU A 403 -0.24 34.65 4.82
C LEU A 403 0.94 34.97 5.74
N GLU A 404 0.87 36.06 6.50
CA GLU A 404 1.89 36.43 7.47
C GLU A 404 1.95 35.43 8.63
N GLU A 405 0.80 35.02 9.15
CA GLU A 405 0.72 33.96 10.18
C GLU A 405 1.25 32.63 9.62
N ALA A 406 0.95 32.31 8.36
CA ALA A 406 1.43 31.10 7.71
C ALA A 406 2.96 31.12 7.50
N GLU A 407 3.54 32.23 7.05
CA GLU A 407 4.99 32.40 6.92
C GLU A 407 5.67 32.27 8.28
N LYS A 408 5.15 32.95 9.31
CA LYS A 408 5.65 32.83 10.69
C LYS A 408 5.59 31.39 11.18
N PHE A 409 4.49 30.68 10.94
CA PHE A 409 4.33 29.29 11.33
C PHE A 409 5.36 28.35 10.66
N VAL A 410 5.70 28.61 9.40
CA VAL A 410 6.78 27.88 8.68
C VAL A 410 8.16 28.21 9.23
N LEU A 411 8.40 29.44 9.70
CA LEU A 411 9.68 29.83 10.26
C LEU A 411 9.89 29.31 11.70
N GLU A 412 8.81 29.14 12.46
CA GLU A 412 8.85 28.70 13.87
C GLU A 412 8.77 27.18 14.06
N MET A 413 8.52 26.41 12.99
CA MET A 413 8.42 24.95 13.12
C MET A 413 9.76 24.32 13.55
N PRO A 414 9.76 23.31 14.42
CA PRO A 414 10.97 22.73 15.02
C PRO A 414 11.77 21.84 14.07
N VAL A 415 11.25 21.59 12.86
CA VAL A 415 11.85 20.74 11.83
C VAL A 415 11.99 21.51 10.53
N LYS A 416 13.01 21.21 9.73
CA LYS A 416 13.24 21.93 8.47
C LYS A 416 12.04 21.75 7.51
N PRO A 417 11.44 22.83 6.98
CA PRO A 417 10.30 22.70 6.07
C PRO A 417 10.71 22.03 4.74
N ASN A 418 9.85 21.15 4.24
CA ASN A 418 10.03 20.48 2.95
C ASN A 418 9.29 21.20 1.81
N ALA A 419 9.40 20.66 0.59
CA ALA A 419 8.78 21.23 -0.59
C ALA A 419 7.23 21.26 -0.53
N ALA A 420 6.61 20.34 0.21
CA ALA A 420 5.15 20.33 0.38
C ALA A 420 4.66 21.51 1.23
N VAL A 421 5.34 21.80 2.35
CA VAL A 421 5.01 22.94 3.24
C VAL A 421 5.17 24.28 2.50
N TRP A 422 6.31 24.49 1.84
CA TRP A 422 6.52 25.69 1.04
C TRP A 422 5.55 25.78 -0.16
N GLY A 423 5.23 24.65 -0.78
CA GLY A 423 4.25 24.56 -1.87
C GLY A 423 2.85 24.99 -1.44
N ALA A 424 2.43 24.61 -0.23
CA ALA A 424 1.17 25.05 0.36
C ALA A 424 1.14 26.58 0.56
N LEU A 425 2.22 27.16 1.09
CA LEU A 425 2.33 28.61 1.26
C LEU A 425 2.29 29.36 -0.08
N LEU A 426 3.03 28.87 -1.09
CA LEU A 426 2.99 29.43 -2.44
C LEU A 426 1.58 29.33 -3.06
N GLY A 427 0.87 28.25 -2.78
CA GLY A 427 -0.53 28.07 -3.14
C GLY A 427 -1.44 29.15 -2.54
N GLY A 428 -1.26 29.46 -1.25
CA GLY A 428 -1.94 30.58 -0.57
C GLY A 428 -1.60 31.93 -1.19
N CYS A 429 -0.33 32.19 -1.49
CA CYS A 429 0.10 33.43 -2.15
C CYS A 429 -0.54 33.61 -3.53
N ARG A 430 -0.74 32.53 -4.29
CA ARG A 430 -1.48 32.58 -5.57
C ARG A 430 -2.93 33.00 -5.37
N ILE A 431 -3.60 32.43 -4.37
CA ILE A 431 -5.02 32.71 -4.09
C ILE A 431 -5.21 34.18 -3.71
N HIS A 432 -4.35 34.70 -2.83
CA HIS A 432 -4.45 36.05 -2.27
C HIS A 432 -3.56 37.09 -2.98
N LYS A 433 -2.98 36.73 -4.14
CA LYS A 433 -2.18 37.61 -5.01
C LYS A 433 -0.98 38.28 -4.30
N ASN A 434 -0.37 37.63 -3.30
CA ASN A 434 0.81 38.15 -2.61
C ASN A 434 2.10 37.79 -3.37
N VAL A 435 2.57 38.72 -4.20
CA VAL A 435 3.73 38.51 -5.10
C VAL A 435 5.05 38.45 -4.34
N GLU A 436 5.22 39.28 -3.33
CA GLU A 436 6.48 39.41 -2.61
C GLU A 436 6.83 38.13 -1.86
N LEU A 437 5.84 37.56 -1.15
CA LEU A 437 6.00 36.28 -0.48
C LEU A 437 6.13 35.14 -1.49
N ALA A 438 5.32 35.15 -2.56
CA ALA A 438 5.42 34.15 -3.63
C ALA A 438 6.81 34.09 -4.27
N GLU A 439 7.45 35.24 -4.48
CA GLU A 439 8.81 35.32 -5.03
C GLU A 439 9.84 34.67 -4.11
N ARG A 440 9.81 34.96 -2.81
CA ARG A 440 10.72 34.34 -1.84
C ARG A 440 10.53 32.83 -1.79
N VAL A 441 9.29 32.39 -1.61
CA VAL A 441 8.94 30.97 -1.48
C VAL A 441 9.21 30.20 -2.78
N GLY A 442 8.89 30.79 -3.93
CA GLY A 442 9.12 30.17 -5.24
C GLY A 442 10.60 29.94 -5.53
N LYS A 443 11.48 30.88 -5.15
CA LYS A 443 12.94 30.70 -5.25
C LYS A 443 13.43 29.56 -4.35
N ILE A 444 12.93 29.47 -3.11
CA ILE A 444 13.25 28.37 -2.18
C ILE A 444 12.85 27.02 -2.79
N LEU A 445 11.64 26.90 -3.32
CA LEU A 445 11.13 25.66 -3.93
C LEU A 445 11.94 25.21 -5.14
N ILE A 446 12.32 26.15 -6.01
CA ILE A 446 13.16 25.89 -7.19
C ILE A 446 14.58 25.43 -6.80
N GLN A 447 15.08 25.86 -5.65
CA GLN A 447 16.35 25.38 -5.11
C GLN A 447 16.22 23.99 -4.45
N LEU A 448 15.10 23.73 -3.76
CA LEU A 448 14.85 22.45 -3.10
C LEU A 448 14.59 21.30 -4.07
N GLN A 449 13.83 21.56 -5.14
CA GLN A 449 13.48 20.58 -6.18
C GLN A 449 13.57 21.22 -7.57
N PRO A 450 14.78 21.39 -8.12
CA PRO A 450 15.03 21.98 -9.43
C PRO A 450 14.30 21.29 -10.59
N GLU A 451 14.03 20.00 -10.47
CA GLU A 451 13.36 19.16 -11.45
C GLU A 451 11.83 19.31 -11.48
N HIS A 452 11.23 19.92 -10.43
CA HIS A 452 9.79 19.99 -10.30
C HIS A 452 9.19 21.17 -11.08
N SER A 453 8.75 20.90 -12.32
CA SER A 453 8.16 21.90 -13.24
C SER A 453 7.02 22.74 -12.66
N GLY A 454 6.23 22.18 -11.73
CA GLY A 454 5.08 22.87 -11.14
C GLY A 454 5.43 24.17 -10.41
N TYR A 455 6.62 24.26 -9.80
CA TYR A 455 7.02 25.46 -9.04
C TYR A 455 7.36 26.63 -9.96
N TYR A 456 8.07 26.34 -11.06
CA TYR A 456 8.35 27.31 -12.12
C TYR A 456 7.07 27.85 -12.74
N VAL A 457 6.16 26.93 -13.11
CA VAL A 457 4.86 27.26 -13.72
C VAL A 457 4.06 28.14 -12.77
N LEU A 458 3.95 27.76 -11.49
CA LEU A 458 3.18 28.49 -10.50
C LEU A 458 3.73 29.89 -10.24
N LEU A 459 5.05 30.03 -10.04
CA LEU A 459 5.69 31.31 -9.82
C LEU A 459 5.58 32.24 -11.04
N SER A 460 5.79 31.69 -12.25
CA SER A 460 5.61 32.43 -13.51
C SER A 460 4.17 32.92 -13.67
N ASN A 461 3.17 32.10 -13.36
CA ASN A 461 1.76 32.49 -13.43
C ASN A 461 1.42 33.59 -12.42
N ILE A 462 1.99 33.56 -11.20
CA ILE A 462 1.81 34.62 -10.21
C ILE A 462 2.40 35.94 -10.72
N TYR A 463 3.60 35.92 -11.29
CA TYR A 463 4.19 37.12 -11.90
C TYR A 463 3.35 37.69 -13.03
N ALA A 464 2.89 36.85 -13.95
CA ALA A 464 2.04 37.26 -15.07
C ALA A 464 0.75 37.93 -14.59
N ARG A 465 0.04 37.33 -13.61
CA ARG A 465 -1.19 37.89 -13.00
C ARG A 465 -0.99 39.25 -12.31
N THR A 466 0.26 39.64 -12.05
CA THR A 466 0.60 40.92 -11.39
C THR A 466 1.40 41.85 -12.28
N ASN A 467 1.35 41.63 -13.59
CA ASN A 467 1.99 42.43 -14.63
C ASN A 467 3.53 42.49 -14.54
N LYS A 468 4.18 41.52 -13.86
CA LYS A 468 5.64 41.39 -13.80
C LYS A 468 6.17 40.44 -14.89
N TRP A 469 5.94 40.80 -16.15
CA TRP A 469 6.17 39.94 -17.33
C TRP A 469 7.63 39.53 -17.53
N GLU A 470 8.57 40.43 -17.24
CA GLU A 470 10.00 40.13 -17.33
C GLU A 470 10.39 38.99 -16.38
N ASN A 471 9.92 39.05 -15.11
CA ASN A 471 10.16 38.00 -14.13
C ASN A 471 9.52 36.67 -14.55
N ALA A 472 8.30 36.70 -15.10
CA ALA A 472 7.64 35.50 -15.61
C ALA A 472 8.46 34.85 -16.73
N SER A 473 9.00 35.65 -17.65
CA SER A 473 9.85 35.21 -18.76
C SER A 473 11.17 34.63 -18.27
N ILE A 474 11.81 35.25 -17.27
CA ILE A 474 13.05 34.76 -16.65
C ILE A 474 12.83 33.37 -16.02
N VAL A 475 11.74 33.17 -15.28
CA VAL A 475 11.43 31.87 -14.66
C VAL A 475 11.18 30.80 -15.72
N ARG A 476 10.49 31.13 -16.81
CA ARG A 476 10.25 30.20 -17.94
C ARG A 476 11.52 29.84 -18.69
N ARG A 477 12.42 30.81 -18.91
CA ARG A 477 13.74 30.56 -19.49
C ARG A 477 14.57 29.66 -18.59
N MET A 478 14.62 29.95 -17.29
CA MET A 478 15.31 29.10 -16.31
C MET A 478 14.80 27.65 -16.30
N MET A 479 13.49 27.44 -16.46
CA MET A 479 12.90 26.11 -16.58
C MET A 479 13.39 25.38 -17.84
N LYS A 480 13.45 26.07 -18.99
CA LYS A 480 13.95 25.52 -20.27
C LYS A 480 15.45 25.21 -20.20
N ASP A 481 16.25 26.13 -19.67
CA ASP A 481 17.72 26.00 -19.58
C ASP A 481 18.12 24.79 -18.69
N ARG A 482 17.28 24.44 -17.71
CA ARG A 482 17.47 23.26 -16.85
C ARG A 482 16.88 21.97 -17.43
N GLY A 483 16.31 22.00 -18.64
CA GLY A 483 15.70 20.83 -19.27
C GLY A 483 14.40 20.35 -18.63
N VAL A 484 13.78 21.17 -17.77
CA VAL A 484 12.60 20.78 -17.00
C VAL A 484 11.36 20.91 -17.87
N ARG A 485 10.64 19.80 -18.10
CA ARG A 485 9.42 19.77 -18.91
C ARG A 485 8.18 19.67 -18.04
N LYS A 486 7.11 20.36 -18.45
CA LYS A 486 5.79 20.24 -17.82
C LYS A 486 5.14 18.94 -18.31
N PRO A 487 4.67 18.05 -17.43
CA PRO A 487 3.88 16.90 -17.86
C PRO A 487 2.55 17.37 -18.47
N PRO A 488 2.05 16.71 -19.54
CA PRO A 488 0.75 17.04 -20.11
C PRO A 488 -0.36 16.85 -19.08
N GLY A 489 -1.36 17.73 -19.13
CA GLY A 489 -2.56 17.61 -18.32
C GLY A 489 -3.56 16.71 -19.02
N PHE A 490 -3.96 15.62 -18.37
CA PHE A 490 -4.94 14.68 -18.91
C PHE A 490 -6.10 14.48 -17.94
N SER A 491 -7.24 14.07 -18.50
CA SER A 491 -8.44 13.68 -17.76
C SER A 491 -8.85 12.28 -18.17
N LEU A 492 -9.13 11.45 -17.18
CA LEU A 492 -9.60 10.08 -17.34
C LEU A 492 -11.09 10.00 -17.03
N ILE A 493 -11.81 9.18 -17.81
CA ILE A 493 -13.21 8.83 -17.56
C ILE A 493 -13.39 7.33 -17.79
N GLU A 494 -14.03 6.63 -16.85
CA GLU A 494 -14.36 5.21 -16.96
C GLU A 494 -15.80 5.09 -17.49
N MET A 495 -15.96 4.48 -18.67
CA MET A 495 -17.27 4.19 -19.29
C MET A 495 -17.27 2.75 -19.80
N ASP A 496 -18.34 2.01 -19.51
CA ASP A 496 -18.51 0.60 -19.92
C ASP A 496 -17.30 -0.29 -19.59
N GLY A 497 -16.70 -0.10 -18.40
CA GLY A 497 -15.50 -0.83 -17.95
C GLY A 497 -14.20 -0.50 -18.69
N LYS A 498 -14.17 0.57 -19.51
CA LYS A 498 -12.96 1.05 -20.19
C LYS A 498 -12.58 2.45 -19.71
N ILE A 499 -11.28 2.64 -19.49
CA ILE A 499 -10.72 3.96 -19.15
C ILE A 499 -10.40 4.68 -20.46
N HIS A 500 -10.95 5.88 -20.63
CA HIS A 500 -10.68 6.77 -21.74
C HIS A 500 -9.85 7.96 -21.25
N GLU A 501 -8.70 8.19 -21.90
CA GLU A 501 -7.83 9.32 -21.62
C GLU A 501 -8.06 10.45 -22.62
N PHE A 502 -8.16 11.68 -22.09
CA PHE A 502 -8.23 12.90 -22.89
C PHE A 502 -7.06 13.81 -22.54
N THR A 503 -6.32 14.23 -23.56
CA THR A 503 -5.23 15.22 -23.46
C THR A 503 -5.50 16.38 -24.40
N VAL A 504 -5.10 17.59 -24.02
CA VAL A 504 -5.28 18.79 -24.86
C VAL A 504 -4.54 18.61 -26.18
N GLY A 505 -5.25 18.77 -27.30
CA GLY A 505 -4.71 18.62 -28.66
C GLY A 505 -4.63 17.17 -29.15
N ASP A 506 -4.95 16.18 -28.32
CA ASP A 506 -5.02 14.79 -28.75
C ASP A 506 -6.32 14.51 -29.52
N LYS A 507 -6.18 13.91 -30.70
CA LYS A 507 -7.27 13.48 -31.59
C LYS A 507 -7.29 11.97 -31.81
N SER A 508 -6.54 11.21 -31.00
CA SER A 508 -6.44 9.75 -31.11
C SER A 508 -7.75 9.02 -30.77
N HIS A 509 -8.66 9.65 -30.05
CA HIS A 509 -9.91 9.03 -29.63
C HIS A 509 -10.81 8.72 -30.85
N PRO A 510 -11.32 7.47 -30.99
CA PRO A 510 -12.10 7.05 -32.17
C PRO A 510 -13.35 7.91 -32.45
N GLU A 511 -13.92 8.50 -31.39
CA GLU A 511 -15.15 9.32 -31.46
C GLU A 511 -14.89 10.83 -31.27
N ILE A 512 -13.65 11.31 -31.47
CA ILE A 512 -13.28 12.69 -31.16
C ILE A 512 -14.17 13.74 -31.85
N GLU A 513 -14.55 13.53 -33.11
CA GLU A 513 -15.42 14.48 -33.85
C GLU A 513 -16.82 14.60 -33.25
N GLN A 514 -17.34 13.55 -32.62
CA GLN A 514 -18.64 13.57 -31.95
C GLN A 514 -18.53 14.26 -30.59
N ILE A 515 -17.41 14.04 -29.89
CA ILE A 515 -17.10 14.66 -28.61
C ILE A 515 -16.94 16.17 -28.78
N GLU A 516 -16.19 16.62 -29.80
CA GLU A 516 -16.00 18.05 -30.09
C GLU A 516 -17.34 18.74 -30.42
N ARG A 517 -18.19 18.12 -31.25
CA ARG A 517 -19.55 18.64 -31.52
C ARG A 517 -20.43 18.70 -30.28
N THR A 518 -20.35 17.68 -29.41
CA THR A 518 -21.09 17.67 -28.14
C THR A 518 -20.62 18.78 -27.21
N TRP A 519 -19.30 19.03 -27.17
CA TRP A 519 -18.73 20.12 -26.41
C TRP A 519 -19.21 21.49 -26.92
N GLU A 520 -19.31 21.70 -28.23
CA GLU A 520 -19.84 22.95 -28.81
C GLU A 520 -21.30 23.22 -28.36
N ASP A 521 -22.16 22.20 -28.39
CA ASP A 521 -23.55 22.31 -27.88
C ASP A 521 -23.58 22.62 -26.38
N ILE A 522 -22.74 21.95 -25.59
CA ILE A 522 -22.59 22.23 -24.15
C ILE A 522 -22.18 23.68 -23.94
N LEU A 523 -21.15 24.14 -24.65
CA LEU A 523 -20.59 25.48 -24.54
C LEU A 523 -21.65 26.55 -24.87
N GLN A 524 -22.43 26.34 -25.93
CA GLN A 524 -23.53 27.25 -26.29
C GLN A 524 -24.56 27.35 -25.16
N LYS A 525 -24.98 26.22 -24.58
CA LYS A 525 -26.00 26.19 -23.53
C LYS A 525 -25.51 26.81 -22.22
N ILE A 526 -24.25 26.58 -21.82
CA ILE A 526 -23.72 27.20 -20.59
C ILE A 526 -23.46 28.69 -20.77
N ARG A 527 -23.13 29.17 -21.99
CA ARG A 527 -23.04 30.61 -22.29
C ARG A 527 -24.39 31.30 -22.09
N LEU A 528 -25.48 30.68 -22.54
CA LEU A 528 -26.84 31.17 -22.28
C LEU A 528 -27.19 31.19 -20.78
N ALA A 529 -26.57 30.32 -19.98
CA ALA A 529 -26.71 30.29 -18.52
C ALA A 529 -25.76 31.25 -17.78
N GLY A 530 -25.02 32.11 -18.51
CA GLY A 530 -24.13 33.13 -17.93
C GLY A 530 -22.66 32.72 -17.81
N TYR A 531 -22.21 31.66 -18.50
CA TYR A 531 -20.78 31.33 -18.56
C TYR A 531 -20.01 32.39 -19.34
N VAL A 532 -19.06 33.03 -18.67
CA VAL A 532 -18.04 33.89 -19.28
C VAL A 532 -16.70 33.17 -19.10
N GLY A 533 -16.10 32.73 -20.22
CA GLY A 533 -14.80 32.08 -20.19
C GLY A 533 -13.73 32.99 -19.59
N SER A 534 -12.95 32.50 -18.64
CA SER A 534 -11.94 33.31 -17.99
C SER A 534 -10.71 33.44 -18.91
N THR A 535 -10.65 34.53 -19.68
CA THR A 535 -9.47 34.86 -20.51
C THR A 535 -8.26 35.23 -19.65
N GLY A 536 -8.47 35.63 -18.39
CA GLY A 536 -7.49 36.24 -17.49
C GLY A 536 -6.22 35.45 -17.19
N ASP A 537 -6.23 34.12 -17.34
CA ASP A 537 -5.05 33.26 -17.13
C ASP A 537 -4.30 32.87 -18.42
N ALA A 538 -4.90 33.10 -19.58
CA ALA A 538 -4.30 32.84 -20.90
C ALA A 538 -3.75 34.12 -21.55
N LEU A 539 -3.65 35.20 -20.78
CA LEU A 539 -3.22 36.50 -21.25
C LEU A 539 -1.72 36.51 -21.54
N PHE A 540 -1.44 36.26 -22.83
CA PHE A 540 -0.38 36.84 -23.67
C PHE A 540 1.00 36.15 -23.69
N ASP A 541 1.09 35.06 -24.45
CA ASP A 541 2.26 34.77 -25.32
C ASP A 541 1.91 33.79 -26.48
N ILE A 542 0.65 33.81 -26.92
CA ILE A 542 0.08 32.86 -27.90
C ILE A 542 -0.81 33.69 -28.86
N ASP A 543 -0.82 33.37 -30.15
CA ASP A 543 -1.57 34.10 -31.18
C ASP A 543 -3.07 34.17 -30.82
N GLU A 544 -3.81 35.23 -31.19
CA GLU A 544 -5.23 35.37 -30.79
C GLU A 544 -6.13 34.23 -31.29
N GLU A 545 -5.76 33.59 -32.41
CA GLU A 545 -6.43 32.41 -32.97
C GLU A 545 -6.19 31.14 -32.10
N GLU A 546 -5.03 31.02 -31.46
CA GLU A 546 -4.69 29.91 -30.54
C GLU A 546 -5.25 30.12 -29.12
N LYS A 547 -5.60 31.36 -28.73
CA LYS A 547 -6.16 31.70 -27.41
C LYS A 547 -7.61 31.24 -27.25
N GLU A 548 -8.44 31.33 -28.28
CA GLU A 548 -9.81 30.79 -28.22
C GLU A 548 -9.81 29.27 -28.31
N ASP A 549 -8.94 28.65 -29.10
CA ASP A 549 -8.90 27.18 -29.24
C ASP A 549 -8.31 26.46 -28.01
N ALA A 550 -7.36 27.06 -27.29
CA ALA A 550 -6.73 26.45 -26.13
C ALA A 550 -7.60 26.46 -24.85
N LEU A 551 -8.43 27.51 -24.65
CA LEU A 551 -9.28 27.66 -23.46
C LEU A 551 -10.54 26.79 -23.50
N HIS A 552 -11.09 26.54 -24.69
CA HIS A 552 -12.31 25.75 -24.84
C HIS A 552 -12.05 24.25 -24.83
N ARG A 553 -10.82 23.77 -25.09
CA ARG A 553 -10.49 22.35 -25.24
C ARG A 553 -9.69 21.74 -24.08
N HIS A 554 -9.91 22.20 -22.85
CA HIS A 554 -9.31 21.53 -21.69
C HIS A 554 -9.77 20.07 -21.60
N SER A 555 -8.87 19.17 -21.18
CA SER A 555 -9.16 17.73 -21.14
C SER A 555 -10.38 17.38 -20.27
N GLU A 556 -10.66 18.15 -19.20
CA GLU A 556 -11.87 17.95 -18.41
C GLU A 556 -13.14 18.20 -19.23
N LYS A 557 -13.14 19.23 -20.07
CA LYS A 557 -14.31 19.63 -20.87
C LYS A 557 -14.63 18.55 -21.92
N LEU A 558 -13.60 17.98 -22.55
CA LEU A 558 -13.73 16.86 -23.47
C LEU A 558 -14.21 15.58 -22.75
N ALA A 559 -13.66 15.28 -21.57
CA ALA A 559 -14.11 14.15 -20.77
C ALA A 559 -15.58 14.30 -20.31
N ILE A 560 -16.00 15.51 -19.92
CA ILE A 560 -17.42 15.80 -19.60
C ILE A 560 -18.30 15.64 -20.84
N ALA A 561 -17.88 16.15 -21.99
CA ALA A 561 -18.63 16.03 -23.24
C ALA A 561 -18.81 14.56 -23.66
N TYR A 562 -17.75 13.76 -23.58
CA TYR A 562 -17.82 12.31 -23.78
C TYR A 562 -18.76 11.64 -22.77
N GLY A 563 -18.67 12.04 -21.49
CA GLY A 563 -19.56 11.60 -20.43
C GLY A 563 -21.03 11.83 -20.76
N ILE A 564 -21.39 13.04 -21.19
CA ILE A 564 -22.75 13.43 -21.58
C ILE A 564 -23.20 12.72 -22.86
N LEU A 565 -22.29 12.54 -23.82
CA LEU A 565 -22.58 11.83 -25.08
C LEU A 565 -22.98 10.37 -24.83
N LYS A 566 -22.32 9.69 -23.89
CA LYS A 566 -22.52 8.26 -23.62
C LYS A 566 -23.57 7.97 -22.56
N THR A 567 -23.81 8.88 -21.63
CA THR A 567 -24.64 8.60 -20.45
C THR A 567 -26.08 9.08 -20.65
N GLN A 568 -27.04 8.22 -20.34
CA GLN A 568 -28.44 8.64 -20.18
C GLN A 568 -28.61 9.39 -18.85
N ALA A 569 -29.38 10.48 -18.85
CA ALA A 569 -29.59 11.34 -17.68
C ALA A 569 -30.07 10.54 -16.45
N ARG A 570 -29.16 10.18 -15.54
CA ARG A 570 -29.38 9.63 -14.17
C ARG A 570 -28.10 9.11 -13.49
N ILE A 571 -27.08 8.71 -14.24
CA ILE A 571 -25.83 8.19 -13.66
C ILE A 571 -24.81 9.34 -13.49
N PRO A 572 -24.18 9.51 -12.30
CA PRO A 572 -23.14 10.52 -12.12
C PRO A 572 -21.93 10.25 -13.00
N ILE A 573 -21.45 11.28 -13.71
CA ILE A 573 -20.24 11.20 -14.54
C ILE A 573 -19.01 11.44 -13.64
N ARG A 574 -18.03 10.55 -13.70
CA ARG A 574 -16.80 10.61 -12.88
C ARG A 574 -15.59 10.90 -13.75
N ILE A 575 -14.81 11.90 -13.35
CA ILE A 575 -13.63 12.32 -14.09
C ILE A 575 -12.47 12.45 -13.12
N VAL A 576 -11.31 11.90 -13.49
CA VAL A 576 -10.07 12.03 -12.72
C VAL A 576 -9.08 12.88 -13.52
N LYS A 577 -8.62 13.97 -12.93
CA LYS A 577 -7.61 14.85 -13.52
C LYS A 577 -6.27 14.63 -12.83
N ASN A 578 -5.21 14.48 -13.63
CA ASN A 578 -3.85 14.31 -13.13
C ASN A 578 -3.23 15.61 -12.57
N LEU A 579 -3.91 16.75 -12.68
CA LEU A 579 -3.50 18.08 -12.23
C LEU A 579 -4.66 18.73 -11.45
N ARG A 580 -4.41 19.87 -10.82
CA ARG A 580 -5.46 20.67 -10.19
C ARG A 580 -6.42 21.20 -11.26
N VAL A 581 -7.74 21.11 -11.01
CA VAL A 581 -8.76 21.70 -11.88
C VAL A 581 -8.63 23.23 -11.83
N CYS A 582 -8.64 23.89 -12.99
CA CYS A 582 -8.55 25.35 -13.05
C CYS A 582 -9.91 26.00 -12.73
N GLU A 583 -9.88 27.28 -12.36
CA GLU A 583 -11.06 28.07 -12.01
C GLU A 583 -12.10 28.14 -13.14
N ASP A 584 -11.63 28.24 -14.39
CA ASP A 584 -12.50 28.22 -15.57
C ASP A 584 -13.22 26.87 -15.74
N CYS A 585 -12.48 25.76 -15.71
CA CYS A 585 -13.07 24.41 -15.75
C CYS A 585 -14.04 24.17 -14.60
N HIS A 586 -13.69 24.62 -13.38
CA HIS A 586 -14.56 24.47 -12.22
C HIS A 586 -15.88 25.24 -12.40
N THR A 587 -15.82 26.47 -12.93
CA THR A 587 -17.00 27.29 -13.21
C THR A 587 -17.85 26.71 -14.34
N ALA A 588 -17.21 26.27 -15.42
CA ALA A 588 -17.90 25.58 -16.52
C ALA A 588 -18.61 24.32 -15.99
N THR A 589 -17.94 23.48 -15.21
CA THR A 589 -18.51 22.24 -14.65
C THR A 589 -19.73 22.49 -13.77
N LYS A 590 -19.72 23.56 -12.94
CA LYS A 590 -20.91 24.00 -12.20
C LYS A 590 -22.09 24.26 -13.13
N LEU A 591 -21.88 25.09 -14.15
CA LEU A 591 -22.95 25.46 -15.08
C LEU A 591 -23.43 24.27 -15.92
N ILE A 592 -22.53 23.37 -16.32
CA ILE A 592 -22.90 22.13 -17.02
C ILE A 592 -23.82 21.29 -16.14
N SER A 593 -23.45 21.06 -14.86
CA SER A 593 -24.28 20.30 -13.93
C SER A 593 -25.69 20.90 -13.78
N LYS A 594 -25.80 22.23 -13.71
CA LYS A 594 -27.09 22.93 -13.63
C LYS A 594 -27.92 22.81 -14.91
N VAL A 595 -27.32 23.05 -16.06
CA VAL A 595 -28.00 23.11 -17.37
C VAL A 595 -28.44 21.74 -17.84
N PHE A 596 -27.56 20.73 -17.70
CA PHE A 596 -27.82 19.36 -18.16
C PHE A 596 -28.43 18.47 -17.08
N LYS A 597 -28.63 18.99 -15.86
CA LYS A 597 -29.18 18.26 -14.71
C LYS A 597 -28.45 16.94 -14.47
N VAL A 598 -27.13 16.99 -14.52
CA VAL A 598 -26.25 15.85 -14.34
C VAL A 598 -25.35 16.06 -13.13
N ASP A 599 -25.21 15.01 -12.31
CA ASP A 599 -24.26 14.99 -11.21
C ASP A 599 -22.86 14.72 -11.79
N LEU A 600 -21.92 15.63 -11.57
CA LEU A 600 -20.54 15.49 -12.04
C LEU A 600 -19.62 15.34 -10.82
N ILE A 601 -18.74 14.36 -10.84
CA ILE A 601 -17.76 14.11 -9.78
C ILE A 601 -16.38 14.22 -10.41
N VAL A 602 -15.67 15.31 -10.12
CA VAL A 602 -14.33 15.56 -10.65
C VAL A 602 -13.31 15.43 -9.54
N ARG A 603 -12.41 14.45 -9.64
CA ARG A 603 -11.24 14.29 -8.77
C ARG A 603 -10.07 15.05 -9.36
N ASP A 604 -9.50 15.98 -8.60
CA ASP A 604 -8.17 16.53 -8.89
C ASP A 604 -7.09 15.84 -8.04
N ARG A 605 -5.83 16.32 -8.11
CA ARG A 605 -4.72 15.74 -7.32
C ARG A 605 -4.99 15.67 -5.81
N ASN A 606 -5.80 16.59 -5.28
CA ASN A 606 -5.91 16.82 -3.84
C ASN A 606 -7.28 16.43 -3.29
N ARG A 607 -8.35 16.55 -4.09
CA ARG A 607 -9.71 16.34 -3.62
C ARG A 607 -10.70 16.08 -4.75
N PHE A 608 -11.89 15.68 -4.34
CA PHE A 608 -13.07 15.60 -5.20
C PHE A 608 -13.90 16.87 -5.13
N HIS A 609 -14.52 17.17 -6.25
CA HIS A 609 -15.49 18.22 -6.44
C HIS A 609 -16.78 17.56 -6.93
N HIS A 610 -17.82 17.59 -6.09
CA HIS A 610 -19.15 17.08 -6.44
C HIS A 610 -19.98 18.25 -6.92
N PHE A 611 -20.31 18.26 -8.20
CA PHE A 611 -21.14 19.26 -8.82
C PHE A 611 -22.57 18.75 -8.95
N LYS A 612 -23.49 19.47 -8.32
CA LYS A 612 -24.92 19.15 -8.33
C LYS A 612 -25.73 20.43 -8.40
N GLU A 613 -26.59 20.52 -9.40
CA GLU A 613 -27.50 21.66 -9.60
C GLU A 613 -26.79 23.04 -9.63
N GLY A 614 -25.54 23.07 -10.08
CA GLY A 614 -24.74 24.30 -10.14
C GLY A 614 -23.92 24.62 -8.89
N LEU A 615 -24.02 23.81 -7.85
CA LEU A 615 -23.22 23.93 -6.62
C LEU A 615 -22.08 22.92 -6.64
N CYS A 616 -20.98 23.25 -5.98
CA CYS A 616 -19.85 22.33 -5.76
C CYS A 616 -19.71 22.02 -4.26
N SER A 617 -19.36 20.77 -3.91
CA SER A 617 -19.09 20.37 -2.51
C SER A 617 -18.03 21.22 -1.80
N CYS A 618 -17.17 21.90 -2.56
CA CYS A 618 -16.18 22.81 -2.00
C CYS A 618 -16.68 24.21 -1.61
N MET A 619 -17.94 24.56 -1.92
CA MET A 619 -18.52 25.88 -1.61
C MET A 619 -17.69 27.06 -2.13
N ASP A 620 -17.05 26.87 -3.29
CA ASP A 620 -16.15 27.84 -3.90
C ASP A 620 -14.89 28.18 -3.07
N TYR A 621 -14.61 27.40 -2.03
CA TYR A 621 -13.39 27.44 -1.24
C TYR A 621 -12.33 26.48 -1.85
N TRP A 622 -11.82 26.81 -3.04
CA TRP A 622 -10.90 25.92 -3.80
C TRP A 622 -9.43 26.31 -3.81
#